data_AF-A0A957UFD0-F1
#
_entry.id   AF-A0A957UFD0-F1
#
_cell.length_a   1.000
_cell.length_b   1.000
_cell.length_c   1.000
_cell.angle_alpha   90.00
_cell.angle_beta   90.00
_cell.angle_gamma   90.00
#
_symmetry.space_group_name_H-M   'P 1'
#
loop_
_entity.id
_entity.type
_entity.pdbx_description
1 polymer ?
#
loop_
_entity_poly.entity_id
_entity_poly.type
_entity_poly.pdbx_seq_one_letter_code
_entity_poly.pdbx_strand_id
1 'polypeptide(L)'
;MATPVLTVLEEDKHAWFAGRTRAILKYLDAELGPADPARPRKVLDLGGGAGNMAHHLAHYGEVISIDFNPRPIPVAQSRGVTVLQGSGD
;
A
#
# COMPACT_ATOMS: atom_id res chain seq x y z
N MET A 1 -6.57 -19.47 -4.95
CA MET A 1 -6.76 -18.05 -4.55
C MET A 1 -6.86 -17.24 -5.83
N ALA A 2 -7.89 -16.43 -6.00
CA ALA A 2 -8.04 -15.60 -7.19
C ALA A 2 -6.87 -14.61 -7.23
N THR A 3 -6.18 -14.53 -8.38
CA THR A 3 -5.23 -13.47 -8.67
C THR A 3 -5.95 -12.15 -8.40
N PRO A 4 -5.46 -11.28 -7.49
CA PRO A 4 -6.06 -9.97 -7.30
C PRO A 4 -6.09 -9.29 -8.67
N VAL A 5 -7.25 -8.75 -9.05
CA VAL A 5 -7.33 -7.84 -10.20
C VAL A 5 -6.24 -6.80 -9.95
N LEU A 6 -5.29 -6.67 -10.89
CA LEU A 6 -4.29 -5.62 -10.88
C LEU A 6 -5.04 -4.31 -10.69
N THR A 7 -5.06 -3.80 -9.46
CA THR A 7 -5.71 -2.55 -9.14
C THR A 7 -4.83 -1.49 -9.78
N VAL A 8 -5.36 -0.83 -10.81
CA VAL A 8 -4.68 0.28 -11.48
C VAL A 8 -5.49 1.53 -11.16
N LEU A 9 -4.88 2.44 -10.40
CA LEU A 9 -5.45 3.73 -10.08
C LEU A 9 -5.05 4.77 -11.12
N GLU A 10 -5.78 5.89 -11.21
CA GLU A 10 -5.40 6.97 -12.13
C GLU A 10 -4.01 7.54 -11.80
N GLU A 11 -3.65 7.55 -10.52
CA GLU A 11 -2.33 7.98 -10.09
C GLU A 11 -1.20 7.11 -10.66
N ASP A 12 -1.44 5.83 -10.95
CA ASP A 12 -0.45 4.93 -11.57
C ASP A 12 -0.05 5.37 -13.00
N LYS A 13 -0.87 6.21 -13.63
CA LYS A 13 -0.59 6.75 -14.97
C LYS A 13 0.29 8.01 -14.92
N HIS A 14 0.45 8.63 -13.76
CA HIS A 14 1.29 9.81 -13.62
C HIS A 14 2.76 9.39 -13.48
N ALA A 15 3.61 9.90 -14.38
CA ALA A 15 5.02 9.51 -14.44
C ALA A 15 5.78 9.71 -13.10
N TRP A 16 5.45 10.76 -12.35
CA TRP A 16 6.06 11.01 -11.04
C TRP A 16 5.69 9.94 -10.01
N PHE A 17 4.44 9.46 -10.02
CA PHE A 17 3.97 8.45 -9.09
C PHE A 17 4.51 7.08 -9.49
N ALA A 18 4.34 6.69 -10.75
CA ALA A 18 4.85 5.43 -11.29
C ALA A 18 6.38 5.31 -11.12
N GLY A 19 7.13 6.38 -11.39
CA GLY A 19 8.57 6.41 -11.24
C GLY A 19 9.01 6.24 -9.78
N ARG A 20 8.40 6.98 -8.85
CA ARG A 20 8.67 6.86 -7.41
C ARG A 20 8.32 5.48 -6.90
N THR A 21 7.13 4.97 -7.23
CA THR A 21 6.67 3.63 -6.83
C THR A 21 7.66 2.57 -7.30
N ARG A 22 8.05 2.58 -8.58
CA ARG A 22 9.04 1.61 -9.11
C ARG A 22 10.38 1.68 -8.37
N ALA A 23 10.86 2.87 -8.03
CA ALA A 23 12.10 3.01 -7.28
C ALA A 23 11.99 2.38 -5.88
N ILE A 24 10.89 2.63 -5.16
CA ILE A 24 10.63 2.04 -3.83
C ILE A 24 10.54 0.51 -3.92
N LEU A 25 9.73 -0.01 -4.84
CA LEU A 25 9.52 -1.45 -5.00
C LEU A 25 10.84 -2.18 -5.30
N LYS A 26 11.71 -1.59 -6.14
CA LYS A 26 13.03 -2.17 -6.45
C LYS A 26 13.90 -2.37 -5.20
N TYR A 27 13.85 -1.44 -4.24
CA TYR A 27 14.58 -1.60 -2.98
C TYR A 27 13.93 -2.68 -2.10
N LEU A 28 12.60 -2.70 -1.99
CA LEU A 28 11.90 -3.73 -1.21
C LEU A 28 12.14 -5.15 -1.77
N ASP A 29 12.14 -5.30 -3.09
CA ASP A 29 12.44 -6.57 -3.78
C ASP A 29 13.83 -7.10 -3.43
N ALA A 30 14.81 -6.21 -3.27
CA ALA A 30 16.19 -6.57 -2.95
C ALA A 30 16.37 -6.97 -1.47
N GLU A 31 15.62 -6.34 -0.56
CA GLU A 31 15.90 -6.41 0.88
C GLU A 31 14.97 -7.37 1.65
N LEU A 32 13.73 -7.57 1.23
CA LEU A 32 12.73 -8.29 2.05
C LEU A 32 12.90 -9.82 2.04
N GLY A 33 13.64 -10.38 1.09
CA GLY A 33 13.80 -11.81 0.91
C GLY A 33 12.50 -12.55 0.50
N PRO A 34 12.55 -13.88 0.29
CA PRO A 34 11.39 -14.64 -0.18
C PRO A 34 10.24 -14.60 0.84
N ALA A 35 8.99 -14.53 0.37
CA ALA A 35 7.83 -14.60 1.25
C ALA A 35 7.69 -15.99 1.89
N ASP A 36 7.35 -16.03 3.18
CA ASP A 36 7.00 -17.26 3.89
C ASP A 36 5.48 -17.48 3.83
N PRO A 37 4.98 -18.51 3.11
CA PRO A 37 3.56 -18.79 3.03
C PRO A 37 2.91 -19.12 4.38
N ALA A 38 3.67 -19.64 5.35
CA ALA A 38 3.17 -19.97 6.68
C ALA A 38 3.08 -18.74 7.59
N ARG A 39 3.76 -17.65 7.24
CA ARG A 39 3.86 -16.42 8.03
C ARG A 39 3.80 -15.20 7.12
N PRO A 40 2.58 -14.82 6.66
CA PRO A 40 2.42 -13.63 5.83
C PRO A 40 2.98 -12.41 6.57
N ARG A 41 3.80 -11.61 5.87
CA ARG A 41 4.35 -10.37 6.42
C ARG A 41 3.21 -9.39 6.67
N LYS A 42 3.39 -8.56 7.70
CA LYS A 42 2.54 -7.39 7.93
C LYS A 42 3.31 -6.14 7.50
N VAL A 43 2.66 -5.30 6.72
CA VAL A 43 3.21 -4.04 6.21
C VAL A 43 2.42 -2.90 6.84
N LEU A 44 3.12 -2.01 7.53
CA LEU A 44 2.54 -0.77 8.05
C LEU A 44 2.83 0.37 7.07
N ASP A 45 1.78 0.97 6.54
CA ASP A 45 1.83 2.10 5.60
C ASP A 45 1.47 3.41 6.32
N LEU A 46 2.48 4.21 6.66
CA LEU A 46 2.32 5.46 7.39
C LEU A 46 2.10 6.64 6.43
N GLY A 47 1.04 7.41 6.64
CA GLY A 47 0.63 8.46 5.71
C GLY A 47 0.04 7.87 4.42
N GLY A 48 -0.67 6.75 4.53
CA GLY A 48 -1.19 5.99 3.39
C GLY A 48 -2.23 6.75 2.56
N GLY A 49 -2.78 7.85 3.09
CA GLY A 49 -3.71 8.72 2.38
C GLY A 49 -4.90 7.96 1.83
N ALA A 50 -5.16 8.12 0.54
CA ALA A 50 -6.26 7.46 -0.15
C ALA A 50 -5.97 5.98 -0.48
N GLY A 51 -4.85 5.42 0.00
CA GLY A 51 -4.45 4.05 -0.27
C GLY A 51 -3.73 3.84 -1.59
N ASN A 52 -3.16 4.89 -2.20
CA ASN A 52 -2.52 4.78 -3.52
C ASN A 52 -1.30 3.85 -3.53
N MET A 53 -0.60 3.70 -2.41
CA MET A 53 0.52 2.77 -2.29
C MET A 53 0.08 1.37 -1.81
N ALA A 54 -1.09 1.26 -1.19
CA ALA A 54 -1.48 0.05 -0.47
C ALA A 54 -1.59 -1.17 -1.39
N HIS A 55 -2.11 -1.01 -2.62
CA HIS A 55 -2.20 -2.12 -3.58
C HIS A 55 -0.84 -2.57 -4.13
N HIS A 56 0.13 -1.66 -4.21
CA HIS A 56 1.52 -2.01 -4.56
C HIS A 56 2.20 -2.74 -3.39
N LEU A 57 2.02 -2.24 -2.17
CA LEU A 57 2.60 -2.83 -0.96
C LEU A 57 1.98 -4.19 -0.61
N ALA A 58 0.73 -4.45 -1.02
CA ALA A 58 0.04 -5.72 -0.84
C ALA A 58 0.78 -6.91 -1.51
N HIS A 59 1.68 -6.64 -2.46
CA HIS A 59 2.57 -7.66 -3.01
C HIS A 59 3.51 -8.26 -1.95
N TYR A 60 3.89 -7.49 -0.93
CA TYR A 60 4.87 -7.92 0.08
C TYR A 60 4.24 -8.48 1.35
N GLY A 61 2.94 -8.27 1.57
CA GLY A 61 2.25 -8.73 2.77
C GLY A 61 0.89 -8.08 2.98
N GLU A 62 0.28 -8.37 4.13
CA GLU A 62 -0.96 -7.74 4.58
C GLU A 62 -0.70 -6.28 4.96
N VAL A 63 -1.35 -5.33 4.27
CA VAL A 63 -1.16 -3.90 4.50
C VAL A 63 -2.17 -3.35 5.49
N ILE A 64 -1.66 -2.62 6.48
CA ILE A 64 -2.43 -1.80 7.40
C ILE A 64 -1.93 -0.36 7.24
N SER A 65 -2.81 0.57 6.90
CA SER A 65 -2.46 1.98 6.73
C SER A 65 -2.85 2.81 7.95
N ILE A 66 -2.07 3.84 8.25
CA ILE A 66 -2.41 4.87 9.23
C ILE A 66 -2.31 6.23 8.55
N ASP A 67 -3.31 7.07 8.72
CA ASP A 67 -3.27 8.47 8.28
C ASP A 67 -3.81 9.40 9.37
N PHE A 68 -3.21 10.58 9.52
CA PHE A 68 -3.69 11.57 10.50
C PHE A 68 -4.87 12.37 9.94
N ASN A 69 -4.88 12.59 8.63
CA ASN A 69 -5.88 13.40 7.95
C ASN A 69 -7.11 12.53 7.71
N PRO A 70 -8.29 12.88 8.25
CA PRO A 70 -9.50 12.09 8.07
C PRO A 70 -10.03 12.12 6.63
N ARG A 71 -9.67 13.13 5.82
CA ARG A 71 -10.25 13.35 4.49
C ARG A 71 -10.03 12.19 3.51
N PRO A 72 -8.82 11.63 3.35
CA PRO A 72 -8.60 10.55 2.40
C PRO A 72 -9.04 9.16 2.89
N ILE A 73 -9.29 8.99 4.20
CA ILE A 73 -9.59 7.68 4.82
C ILE A 73 -10.79 6.97 4.18
N PRO A 74 -11.95 7.63 3.94
CA PRO A 74 -13.08 6.97 3.28
C PRO A 74 -12.75 6.46 1.87
N VAL A 75 -11.83 7.12 1.16
CA VAL A 75 -11.38 6.69 -0.18
C VAL A 75 -10.50 5.45 -0.07
N ALA A 76 -9.60 5.39 0.91
CA ALA A 76 -8.81 4.19 1.17
C ALA A 76 -9.69 3.00 1.57
N GLN A 77 -10.70 3.24 2.43
CA GLN A 77 -11.66 2.21 2.83
C GLN A 77 -12.50 1.70 1.65
N SER A 78 -12.95 2.59 0.76
CA SER A 78 -13.71 2.18 -0.43
C SER A 78 -12.87 1.36 -1.43
N ARG A 79 -11.54 1.46 -1.34
CA ARG A 79 -10.57 0.64 -2.07
C ARG A 79 -10.20 -0.66 -1.34
N GLY A 80 -10.84 -0.95 -0.21
CA GLY A 80 -10.60 -2.17 0.58
C GLY A 80 -9.34 -2.14 1.44
N VAL A 81 -8.74 -0.96 1.65
CA VAL A 81 -7.56 -0.82 2.52
C VAL A 81 -8.01 -0.78 3.98
N THR A 82 -7.40 -1.61 4.82
CA THR A 82 -7.53 -1.48 6.28
C THR A 82 -6.78 -0.24 6.72
N VAL A 83 -7.52 0.81 7.09
CA VAL A 83 -6.94 2.11 7.47
C VAL A 83 -7.49 2.58 8.81
N LEU A 84 -6.59 3.07 9.65
CA LEU A 84 -6.88 3.68 10.95
C LEU A 84 -6.53 5.17 10.91
N GLN A 85 -7.33 5.99 11.59
CA GLN A 85 -6.96 7.39 11.81
C GLN A 85 -6.01 7.49 13.00
N GLY A 86 -4.84 8.09 12.79
CA GLY A 86 -3.92 8.47 13.86
C GLY A 86 -4.23 9.86 14.42
N SER A 87 -3.89 10.09 15.68
CA SER A 87 -4.02 11.39 16.35
C SER A 87 -2.95 12.40 15.92
N GLY A 88 -1.76 11.91 15.57
CA GLY A 88 -0.63 12.73 15.10
C GLY A 88 0.12 13.50 16.20
N ASP A 89 -0.11 13.14 17.46
CA ASP A 89 0.58 13.61 18.67
C ASP A 89 1.66 12.62 19.16
#